data_AF-A0A1C6EJP3-F1
#
_entry.id   AF-A0A1C6EJP3-F1
#
_cell.length_a   1.000
_cell.length_b   1.000
_cell.length_c   1.000
_cell.angle_alpha   90.00
_cell.angle_beta   90.00
_cell.angle_gamma   90.00
#
_symmetry.space_group_name_H-M   'P 1'
#
loop_
_entity.id
_entity.type
_entity.pdbx_description
1 polymer ?
#
loop_
_entity_poly.entity_id
_entity_poly.type
_entity_poly.pdbx_seq_one_letter_code
_entity_poly.pdbx_strand_id
1 'polypeptide(L)' 'MWLYEKRLQYPVNVRKPDAKTAKIVISQLGGPNGELGAALRYLNQRYTMPYPRIQALLTDIGTEE' A
#
# COMPACT_ATOMS: atom_id res chain seq x y z
N MET A 1 4.77 13.29 9.17
CA MET A 1 4.46 12.50 10.38
C MET A 1 3.30 11.60 10.05
N TRP A 2 3.33 10.34 10.47
CA TRP A 2 2.27 9.37 10.17
C TRP A 2 1.22 9.37 11.28
N LEU A 3 -0.03 9.15 10.89
CA LEU A 3 -1.14 8.89 11.80
C LEU A 3 -1.74 7.53 11.45
N TYR A 4 -2.02 6.72 12.45
CA TYR A 4 -2.67 5.44 12.27
C TYR A 4 -4.10 5.52 12.81
N GLU A 5 -5.07 5.24 11.94
CA GLU A 5 -6.47 5.07 12.32
C GLU A 5 -6.80 3.58 12.28
N LYS A 6 -7.43 3.05 13.34
CA LYS A 6 -7.85 1.65 13.42
C LYS A 6 -9.15 1.40 12.62
N ARG A 7 -9.14 1.79 11.34
CA ARG A 7 -10.22 1.63 10.38
C ARG A 7 -9.62 1.25 9.03
N LEU A 8 -10.28 0.38 8.29
CA LEU A 8 -9.88 0.04 6.93
C LEU A 8 -10.28 1.16 5.96
N GLN A 9 -9.47 1.42 4.94
CA GLN A 9 -9.77 2.37 3.86
C GLN A 9 -11.10 2.01 3.16
N TYR A 10 -11.37 0.70 3.01
CA TYR A 10 -12.62 0.18 2.48
C TYR A 10 -13.13 -1.00 3.35
N PRO A 11 -14.44 -1.12 3.63
CA PRO A 11 -14.98 -2.21 4.43
C PRO A 11 -14.77 -3.57 3.76
N VAL A 12 -14.28 -4.55 4.52
CA VAL A 12 -14.06 -5.93 4.05
C VAL A 12 -15.15 -6.84 4.60
N ASN A 13 -15.66 -7.75 3.76
CA ASN A 13 -16.64 -8.76 4.14
C ASN A 13 -16.19 -10.17 3.68
N VAL A 14 -15.76 -11.00 4.63
CA VAL A 14 -15.35 -12.39 4.38
C VAL A 14 -16.46 -13.33 4.83
N ARG A 15 -17.11 -14.01 3.89
CA ARG A 15 -18.26 -14.89 4.18
C ARG A 15 -17.87 -16.25 4.75
N LYS A 16 -16.70 -16.78 4.38
CA LYS A 16 -16.18 -18.07 4.83
C LYS A 16 -14.65 -18.12 4.72
N PRO A 17 -13.96 -18.90 5.56
CA PRO A 17 -12.54 -19.16 5.38
C PRO A 17 -12.24 -19.88 4.07
N ASP A 18 -11.20 -19.45 3.35
CA ASP A 18 -10.69 -20.10 2.14
C ASP A 18 -9.17 -19.95 2.02
N ALA A 19 -8.45 -21.03 2.32
CA ALA A 19 -6.99 -21.05 2.29
C ALA A 19 -6.41 -20.92 0.88
N LYS A 20 -7.11 -21.38 -0.17
CA LYS A 20 -6.63 -21.27 -1.56
C LYS A 20 -6.67 -19.82 -2.01
N THR A 21 -7.77 -19.13 -1.73
CA THR A 21 -7.89 -17.71 -2.04
C THR A 21 -6.92 -16.87 -1.21
N ALA A 22 -6.75 -17.17 0.09
CA ALA A 22 -5.77 -16.49 0.93
C ALA A 22 -4.33 -16.58 0.39
N LYS A 23 -3.94 -17.73 -0.18
CA LYS A 23 -2.64 -17.92 -0.84
C LYS A 23 -2.45 -17.01 -2.07
N ILE A 24 -3.52 -16.65 -2.77
CA ILE A 24 -3.45 -15.70 -3.88
C ILE A 24 -3.37 -14.27 -3.33
N VAL A 25 -4.21 -13.92 -2.34
CA VAL A 25 -4.22 -12.58 -1.73
C VAL A 25 -2.88 -12.22 -1.10
N ILE A 26 -2.20 -13.14 -0.42
CA ILE A 26 -0.89 -12.86 0.18
C ILE A 26 0.20 -12.49 -0.85
N SER A 27 0.03 -12.90 -2.12
CA SER A 27 0.92 -12.47 -3.20
C SER A 27 0.77 -10.98 -3.53
N GLN A 28 -0.40 -10.38 -3.27
CA GLN A 28 -0.60 -8.94 -3.39
C GLN A 28 -0.01 -8.20 -2.18
N LEU A 29 0.18 -8.85 -1.04
CA LEU A 29 0.84 -8.23 0.11
C LEU A 29 2.38 -8.19 -0.07
N GLY A 30 3.00 -9.34 -0.36
CA GLY A 30 4.46 -9.50 -0.34
C GLY A 30 5.09 -10.01 -1.63
N GLY A 31 4.32 -10.17 -2.70
CA GLY A 31 4.84 -10.57 -3.99
C GLY A 31 5.64 -9.46 -4.69
N PRO A 32 6.29 -9.77 -5.81
CA PRO A 32 7.15 -8.81 -6.53
C PRO A 32 6.39 -7.56 -7.04
N ASN A 33 5.10 -7.71 -7.32
CA ASN A 33 4.18 -6.64 -7.72
C ASN A 33 3.12 -6.37 -6.64
N GLY A 34 3.43 -6.65 -5.37
CA GLY A 34 2.50 -6.42 -4.26
C GLY A 34 2.55 -4.99 -3.72
N GLU A 35 1.53 -4.64 -2.93
CA GLU A 35 1.30 -3.31 -2.38
C GLU A 35 2.44 -2.84 -1.47
N LEU A 36 3.02 -3.72 -0.66
CA LEU A 36 4.18 -3.36 0.18
C LEU A 36 5.36 -2.85 -0.69
N GLY A 37 5.59 -3.50 -1.83
CA GLY A 37 6.61 -3.08 -2.78
C GLY A 37 6.27 -1.75 -3.45
N ALA A 38 5.00 -1.51 -3.76
CA ALA A 38 4.52 -0.25 -4.31
C ALA A 38 4.66 0.91 -3.30
N ALA A 39 4.10 0.76 -2.10
CA ALA A 39 4.17 1.72 -1.00
C ALA A 39 5.62 2.13 -0.70
N LEU A 40 6.51 1.15 -0.47
CA LEU A 40 7.91 1.42 -0.17
C LEU A 40 8.61 2.11 -1.34
N ARG A 41 8.27 1.78 -2.60
CA ARG A 41 8.87 2.43 -3.77
C ARG A 41 8.51 3.91 -3.81
N TYR A 42 7.24 4.25 -3.71
CA TYR A 42 6.78 5.65 -3.76
C TYR A 42 7.29 6.46 -2.57
N LEU A 43 7.23 5.89 -1.35
CA LEU A 43 7.70 6.54 -0.14
C LEU A 43 9.22 6.74 -0.09
N ASN A 44 9.99 5.89 -0.76
CA ASN A 44 11.44 6.12 -0.90
C ASN A 44 11.75 7.13 -2.00
N GLN A 45 11.06 7.08 -3.14
CA GLN A 45 11.27 8.01 -4.27
C GLN A 45 11.03 9.46 -3.87
N ARG A 46 10.11 9.74 -2.94
CA ARG A 46 9.82 11.11 -2.50
C ARG A 46 11.04 11.84 -1.91
N TYR A 47 11.98 11.13 -1.29
CA TYR A 47 13.14 11.77 -0.63
C TYR A 47 14.17 12.33 -1.62
N THR A 48 14.21 11.80 -2.84
CA THR A 48 15.17 12.21 -3.88
C THR A 48 14.49 12.93 -5.05
N MET A 49 13.16 13.01 -5.07
CA MET A 49 12.40 13.65 -6.14
C MET A 49 12.67 15.17 -6.18
N PRO A 50 13.16 15.75 -7.30
CA PRO A 50 13.55 17.16 -7.34
C PRO A 50 12.38 18.14 -7.42
N TYR A 51 11.17 17.66 -7.75
CA TYR A 51 10.00 18.51 -7.95
C TYR A 51 9.06 18.42 -6.73
N PRO A 52 8.83 19.53 -5.99
CA PRO A 52 7.99 19.51 -4.78
C PRO A 52 6.57 18.97 -5.00
N ARG A 53 5.97 19.29 -6.16
CA ARG A 53 4.63 18.78 -6.51
C ARG A 53 4.59 17.26 -6.66
N ILE A 54 5.67 16.67 -7.18
CA ILE A 54 5.77 15.22 -7.36
C ILE A 54 6.13 14.53 -6.04
N GLN A 55 6.90 15.18 -5.16
CA GLN A 55 7.11 14.69 -3.78
C GLN A 55 5.78 14.54 -3.04
N ALA A 56 4.88 15.52 -3.17
CA ALA A 56 3.53 15.46 -2.61
C ALA A 56 2.74 14.30 -3.22
N LEU A 57 2.69 14.19 -4.56
CA LEU A 57 2.00 13.09 -5.25
C LEU A 57 2.51 11.70 -4.82
N LEU A 58 3.82 11.51 -4.72
CA LEU A 58 4.42 10.25 -4.25
C LEU A 58 4.09 9.96 -2.79
N THR A 59 3.95 11.01 -1.97
CA THR A 59 3.53 10.87 -0.58
C THR A 59 2.07 10.44 -0.51
N ASP A 60 1.19 11.04 -1.32
CA ASP A 60 -0.24 10.70 -1.36
C ASP A 60 -0.44 9.25 -1.82
N ILE A 61 0.19 8.86 -2.94
CA ILE A 61 0.10 7.50 -3.47
C ILE A 61 0.69 6.51 -2.46
N GLY A 62 1.91 6.72 -1.98
CA GLY A 62 2.54 5.80 -1.02
C GLY A 62 1.88 5.77 0.37
N THR A 63 0.92 6.66 0.65
CA THR A 63 0.07 6.60 1.86
C THR A 63 -1.22 5.80 1.62
N GLU A 64 -1.69 5.75 0.37
CA GLU A 64 -2.82 4.94 -0.05
C GLU A 64 -2.45 3.45 -0.16
N GLU A 65 -1.24 3.15 -0.64
CA GLU A 65 -0.67 1.79 -0.69
C GLU A 65 -0.23 1.26 0.69
#